data_AF-A0A1S5WVF0-F1
#
_entry.id   AF-A0A1S5WVF0-F1
#
_cell.length_a   1.000
_cell.length_b   1.000
_cell.length_c   1.000
_cell.angle_alpha   90.00
_cell.angle_beta   90.00
_cell.angle_gamma   90.00
#
_symmetry.space_group_name_H-M   'P 1'
#
loop_
_entity.id
_entity.type
_entity.pdbx_description
1 polymer ?
#
loop_
_entity_poly.entity_id
_entity_poly.type
_entity_poly.pdbx_seq_one_letter_code
_entity_poly.pdbx_strand_id
1 'polypeptide(L)'
;TKPFQFEGARRMKTAEAGIEELQKSVDTLIVIPNQNLFRIADEKTTFADAFAMADQVLYSGVASITDLMIKEGLINLDFADVRSVMHEMGRAMMGTGEASGEGRALNAAEAAIANPL
;
A
#
# COMPACT_ATOMS: atom_id res chain seq x y z
N THR A 1 -5.29 -7.91 0.65
CA THR A 1 -5.53 -7.33 -0.68
C THR A 1 -6.98 -7.56 -1.09
N LYS A 2 -7.55 -6.68 -1.92
CA LYS A 2 -8.79 -7.00 -2.65
C LYS A 2 -8.41 -7.67 -3.97
N PRO A 3 -9.05 -8.79 -4.34
CA PRO A 3 -8.71 -9.55 -5.53
C PRO A 3 -8.97 -8.72 -6.80
N PHE A 4 -8.34 -9.12 -7.90
CA PHE A 4 -8.65 -8.56 -9.21
C PHE A 4 -10.08 -8.94 -9.63
N GLN A 5 -10.72 -8.09 -10.44
CA GLN A 5 -12.07 -8.36 -10.94
C GLN A 5 -12.15 -9.68 -11.74
N PHE A 6 -11.09 -10.03 -12.47
CA PHE A 6 -11.01 -11.27 -13.26
C PHE A 6 -10.99 -12.54 -12.39
N GLU A 7 -10.66 -12.46 -11.10
CA GLU A 7 -10.69 -13.62 -10.20
C GLU A 7 -12.12 -14.03 -9.79
N GLY A 8 -13.10 -13.21 -10.15
CA GLY A 8 -14.52 -13.51 -10.03
C GLY A 8 -15.20 -12.87 -8.82
N ALA A 9 -16.48 -12.55 -8.99
CA ALA A 9 -17.30 -11.85 -8.00
C ALA A 9 -17.42 -12.60 -6.66
N ARG A 10 -17.32 -13.94 -6.67
CA ARG A 10 -17.34 -14.75 -5.44
C ARG A 10 -16.12 -14.44 -4.56
N ARG A 11 -14.91 -14.37 -5.12
CA ARG A 11 -13.70 -14.02 -4.35
C ARG A 11 -13.77 -12.60 -3.80
N MET A 12 -14.27 -11.66 -4.60
CA MET A 12 -14.46 -10.27 -4.15
C MET A 12 -15.37 -10.19 -2.92
N LYS A 13 -16.54 -10.84 -2.95
CA LYS A 13 -17.46 -10.88 -1.80
C LYS A 13 -16.82 -11.48 -0.55
N THR A 14 -16.08 -12.58 -0.70
CA THR A 14 -15.35 -13.19 0.43
C THR A 14 -14.29 -12.23 0.98
N ALA A 15 -13.56 -11.54 0.12
CA ALA A 15 -12.55 -10.56 0.54
C ALA A 15 -13.17 -9.36 1.27
N GLU A 16 -14.29 -8.83 0.79
CA GLU A 16 -15.00 -7.73 1.44
C GLU A 16 -15.48 -8.10 2.85
N ALA A 17 -16.11 -9.27 3.00
CA ALA A 17 -16.53 -9.77 4.31
C ALA A 17 -15.33 -9.99 5.24
N GLY A 18 -14.21 -10.54 4.73
CA GLY A 18 -12.99 -10.71 5.51
C GLY A 18 -12.36 -9.38 5.95
N ILE A 19 -12.37 -8.37 5.09
CA ILE A 19 -11.89 -7.01 5.40
C ILE A 19 -12.73 -6.38 6.51
N GLU A 20 -14.06 -6.50 6.44
CA GLU A 20 -14.96 -5.98 7.49
C GLU A 20 -14.72 -6.66 8.83
N GLU A 21 -14.45 -7.97 8.84
CA GLU A 21 -14.18 -8.70 10.08
C GLU A 21 -12.80 -8.36 10.66
N LEU A 22 -11.78 -8.29 9.81
CA LEU A 22 -10.43 -7.87 10.21
C LEU A 22 -10.42 -6.47 10.81
N GLN A 23 -11.18 -5.54 10.23
CA GLN A 23 -11.25 -4.15 10.68
C GLN A 23 -11.73 -4.02 12.14
N LYS A 24 -12.51 -4.98 12.65
CA LYS A 24 -12.96 -4.99 14.05
C LYS A 24 -11.87 -5.41 15.04
N SER A 25 -10.81 -6.03 14.55
CA SER A 25 -9.79 -6.70 15.37
C SER A 25 -8.41 -6.05 15.28
N VAL A 26 -8.24 -4.97 14.52
CA VAL A 26 -6.94 -4.32 14.27
C VAL A 26 -7.05 -2.80 14.45
N ASP A 27 -5.97 -2.16 14.89
CA ASP A 27 -5.91 -0.70 15.06
C ASP A 27 -5.89 0.07 13.72
N THR A 28 -5.16 -0.48 12.75
CA THR A 28 -5.10 0.03 11.36
C THR A 28 -5.19 -1.13 10.39
N LEU A 29 -6.05 -0.98 9.39
CA LEU A 29 -6.16 -1.92 8.28
C LEU A 29 -5.74 -1.25 6.97
N ILE A 30 -4.63 -1.74 6.40
CA ILE A 30 -4.17 -1.34 5.08
C ILE A 30 -4.80 -2.28 4.04
N VAL A 31 -5.61 -1.72 3.15
CA VAL A 31 -6.29 -2.50 2.11
C VAL A 31 -5.74 -2.12 0.75
N ILE A 32 -5.02 -3.03 0.12
CA ILE A 32 -4.48 -2.83 -1.23
C ILE A 32 -5.48 -3.35 -2.27
N PRO A 33 -6.05 -2.48 -3.14
CA PRO A 33 -6.93 -2.89 -4.21
C PRO A 33 -6.13 -3.34 -5.44
N ASN A 34 -6.02 -4.66 -5.67
CA ASN A 34 -5.20 -5.19 -6.77
C ASN A 34 -5.63 -4.63 -8.15
N GLN A 35 -6.90 -4.25 -8.32
CA GLN A 35 -7.38 -3.63 -9.54
C GLN A 35 -6.61 -2.35 -9.93
N ASN A 36 -6.07 -1.60 -8.96
CA ASN A 36 -5.32 -0.37 -9.21
C ASN A 36 -3.91 -0.67 -9.76
N LEU A 37 -3.37 -1.87 -9.54
CA LEU A 37 -2.09 -2.29 -10.10
C LEU A 37 -2.12 -2.32 -11.63
N PHE A 38 -3.28 -2.60 -12.23
CA PHE A 38 -3.45 -2.53 -13.69
C PHE A 38 -3.32 -1.13 -14.25
N ARG A 39 -3.53 -0.07 -13.44
CA ARG A 39 -3.31 1.31 -13.89
C ARG A 39 -1.82 1.66 -14.00
N ILE A 40 -0.98 0.85 -13.35
CA ILE A 40 0.48 0.99 -13.32
C ILE A 40 1.13 -0.05 -14.26
N ALA A 41 0.35 -1.01 -14.76
CA ALA A 41 0.77 -2.07 -15.65
C ALA A 41 0.51 -1.72 -17.12
N ASP A 42 1.38 -2.19 -18.02
CA ASP A 42 1.22 -2.03 -19.47
C ASP A 42 0.30 -3.12 -20.05
N GLU A 43 -0.20 -2.93 -21.28
CA GLU A 43 -1.05 -3.90 -21.99
C GLU A 43 -0.42 -5.31 -22.18
N LYS A 44 0.90 -5.43 -21.95
CA LYS A 44 1.66 -6.68 -22.05
C LYS A 44 1.76 -7.45 -20.73
N THR A 45 1.33 -6.87 -19.61
CA THR A 45 1.48 -7.47 -18.30
C THR A 45 0.65 -8.74 -18.19
N THR A 46 1.31 -9.87 -17.91
CA THR A 46 0.62 -11.15 -17.74
C THR A 46 -0.05 -11.23 -16.36
N PHE A 47 -0.94 -12.19 -16.17
CA PHE A 47 -1.52 -12.43 -14.83
C PHE A 47 -0.46 -12.75 -13.78
N ALA A 48 0.59 -13.49 -14.15
CA ALA A 48 1.69 -13.81 -13.24
C ALA A 48 2.43 -12.54 -12.79
N ASP A 49 2.69 -11.63 -13.73
CA ASP A 49 3.32 -10.34 -13.44
C ASP A 49 2.43 -9.48 -12.55
N ALA A 50 1.11 -9.47 -12.79
CA ALA A 50 0.17 -8.70 -11.96
C ALA A 50 0.14 -9.18 -10.50
N PHE A 51 0.22 -10.50 -10.26
CA PHE A 51 0.36 -11.03 -8.90
C PHE A 51 1.70 -10.67 -8.27
N ALA A 52 2.80 -10.76 -9.03
CA ALA A 52 4.11 -10.34 -8.55
C ALA A 52 4.15 -8.84 -8.20
N MET A 53 3.47 -7.99 -8.97
CA MET A 53 3.30 -6.57 -8.65
C MET A 53 2.54 -6.38 -7.34
N ALA A 54 1.47 -7.15 -7.10
CA ALA A 54 0.73 -7.08 -5.84
C ALA A 54 1.60 -7.44 -4.64
N ASP A 55 2.42 -8.50 -4.78
CA ASP A 55 3.37 -8.92 -3.75
C ASP A 55 4.44 -7.85 -3.50
N GLN A 56 4.93 -7.19 -4.55
CA GLN A 56 5.89 -6.10 -4.42
C GLN A 56 5.32 -4.89 -3.70
N VAL A 57 4.05 -4.53 -3.96
CA VAL A 57 3.38 -3.43 -3.24
C VAL A 57 3.16 -3.78 -1.77
N LEU A 58 2.75 -5.02 -1.48
CA LEU A 58 2.64 -5.50 -0.10
C LEU A 58 3.98 -5.43 0.63
N TYR A 59 5.05 -5.93 0.00
CA TYR A 59 6.40 -5.89 0.55
C TYR A 59 6.83 -4.44 0.82
N SER A 60 6.63 -3.55 -0.15
CA SER A 60 7.01 -2.14 -0.02
C SER A 60 6.23 -1.44 1.09
N GLY A 61 4.96 -1.80 1.30
CA GLY A 61 4.13 -1.27 2.39
C GLY A 61 4.61 -1.66 3.77
N VAL A 62 4.89 -2.95 3.96
CA VAL A 62 5.45 -3.43 5.23
C VAL A 62 6.84 -2.83 5.45
N ALA A 63 7.70 -2.90 4.43
CA ALA A 63 9.08 -2.41 4.49
C ALA A 63 9.13 -0.92 4.85
N SER A 64 8.28 -0.09 4.26
CA SER A 64 8.24 1.36 4.55
C SER A 64 7.96 1.65 6.02
N ILE A 65 7.06 0.91 6.66
CA ILE A 65 6.71 1.10 8.07
C ILE A 65 7.86 0.59 8.97
N THR A 66 8.39 -0.60 8.68
CA THR A 66 9.51 -1.15 9.46
C THR A 66 10.81 -0.36 9.29
N ASP A 67 11.10 0.17 8.10
CA ASP A 67 12.31 0.95 7.85
C ASP A 67 12.31 2.26 8.64
N LEU A 68 11.14 2.90 8.82
CA LEU A 68 11.00 4.08 9.69
C LEU A 68 11.31 3.78 11.16
N MET A 69 11.11 2.54 11.61
CA MET A 69 11.40 2.11 12.98
C MET A 69 12.84 1.65 13.18
N ILE A 70 13.45 1.05 12.15
CA ILE A 70 14.71 0.29 12.28
C ILE A 70 15.92 1.08 11.74
N LYS A 71 15.74 1.86 10.67
CA LYS A 71 16.86 2.58 10.04
C LYS A 71 16.99 3.97 10.66
N GLU A 72 18.16 4.24 11.21
CA GLU A 72 18.53 5.57 11.67
C GLU A 72 18.64 6.53 10.47
N GLY A 73 17.75 7.51 10.42
CA GLY A 73 17.78 8.65 9.52
C GLY A 73 18.08 9.95 10.25
N LEU A 74 18.21 11.05 9.49
CA LEU A 74 18.35 12.40 10.07
C LEU A 74 17.11 12.83 10.88
N ILE A 75 15.94 12.27 10.54
CA ILE A 75 14.69 12.44 11.26
C ILE A 75 14.23 11.03 11.63
N ASN A 76 14.44 10.64 12.88
CA ASN A 76 13.90 9.40 13.42
C ASN A 76 12.53 9.67 14.00
N LEU A 77 11.54 8.89 13.54
CA LEU A 77 10.26 8.77 14.24
C LEU A 77 10.43 7.70 15.30
N ASP A 78 9.90 7.95 16.50
CA ASP A 78 9.88 6.90 17.52
C ASP A 78 8.67 5.96 17.30
N PHE A 79 8.73 4.77 17.90
CA PHE A 79 7.66 3.80 17.78
C PHE A 79 6.34 4.32 18.38
N ALA A 80 6.39 5.22 19.35
CA ALA A 80 5.20 5.78 19.99
C ALA A 80 4.47 6.76 19.07
N ASP A 81 5.20 7.56 18.29
CA ASP A 81 4.69 8.48 17.28
C ASP A 81 3.99 7.71 16.16
N VAL A 82 4.66 6.69 15.61
CA VAL A 82 4.07 5.82 14.58
C VAL A 82 2.82 5.11 15.11
N ARG A 83 2.90 4.51 16.31
CA ARG A 83 1.77 3.84 16.94
C ARG A 83 0.60 4.79 17.18
N SER A 84 0.87 6.03 17.59
CA SER A 84 -0.17 7.02 17.88
C SER A 84 -0.87 7.50 16.61
N VAL A 85 -0.13 7.71 15.52
CA VAL A 85 -0.72 8.04 14.20
C VAL A 85 -1.50 6.86 13.62
N MET A 86 -1.07 5.63 13.87
CA MET A 86 -1.75 4.41 13.41
C MET A 86 -2.87 3.94 14.34
N HIS A 87 -3.13 4.61 15.46
CA HIS A 87 -4.23 4.26 16.35
C HIS A 87 -5.54 4.86 15.80
N GLU A 88 -6.63 4.08 15.75
CA GLU A 88 -7.98 4.54 15.35
C GLU A 88 -8.16 5.07 13.91
N MET A 89 -7.18 4.90 13.02
CA MET A 89 -7.28 5.35 11.63
C MET A 89 -8.28 4.55 10.79
N GLY A 90 -8.63 3.33 11.23
CA GLY A 90 -9.54 2.46 10.49
C GLY A 90 -8.93 1.99 9.16
N ARG A 91 -9.42 2.52 8.02
CA ARG A 91 -8.92 2.18 6.67
C ARG A 91 -7.85 3.16 6.22
N ALA A 92 -6.68 2.63 5.88
CA ALA A 92 -5.57 3.40 5.34
C ALA A 92 -5.27 3.01 3.87
N MET A 93 -4.72 3.96 3.10
CA MET A 93 -4.17 3.75 1.76
C MET A 93 -2.68 4.09 1.72
N MET A 94 -1.97 3.59 0.71
CA MET A 94 -0.52 3.71 0.62
C MET A 94 -0.10 4.13 -0.79
N GLY A 95 0.54 5.29 -0.89
CA GLY A 95 1.17 5.77 -2.12
C GLY A 95 2.68 5.82 -2.00
N THR A 96 3.39 5.37 -3.04
CA THR A 96 4.84 5.52 -3.18
C THR A 96 5.18 6.42 -4.35
N GLY A 97 6.27 7.17 -4.25
CA GLY A 97 6.75 8.05 -5.30
C GLY A 97 8.27 8.08 -5.33
N GLU A 98 8.84 8.01 -6.53
CA GLU A 98 10.28 8.06 -6.75
C GLU A 98 10.60 9.17 -7.76
N ALA A 99 11.64 9.95 -7.46
CA ALA A 99 12.14 10.96 -8.38
C ALA A 99 13.65 11.14 -8.22
N SER A 100 14.30 11.62 -9.28
CA SER A 100 15.74 11.91 -9.32
C SER A 100 16.00 13.30 -9.89
N GLY A 101 17.21 13.81 -9.70
CA GLY A 101 17.61 15.15 -10.17
C GLY A 101 17.23 16.30 -9.25
N GLU A 102 17.23 17.52 -9.80
CA GLU A 102 16.84 18.74 -9.10
C GLU A 102 15.33 18.73 -8.80
N GLY A 103 14.94 19.18 -7.60
CA GLY A 103 13.53 19.14 -7.18
C GLY A 103 12.99 17.74 -6.83
N ARG A 104 13.84 16.70 -6.77
CA ARG A 104 13.43 15.30 -6.52
C ARG A 104 12.53 15.11 -5.29
N ALA A 105 12.74 15.88 -4.22
CA ALA A 105 11.94 15.73 -3.00
C ALA A 105 10.47 16.09 -3.23
N LEU A 106 10.22 17.22 -3.91
CA LEU A 106 8.86 17.67 -4.23
C LEU A 106 8.20 16.74 -5.24
N ASN A 107 8.93 16.39 -6.30
CA ASN A 107 8.40 15.51 -7.36
C ASN A 107 8.05 14.11 -6.82
N ALA A 108 8.87 13.55 -5.92
CA ALA A 108 8.57 12.26 -5.30
C ALA A 108 7.34 12.35 -4.38
N ALA A 109 7.18 13.44 -3.63
CA ALA A 109 6.01 13.65 -2.78
C ALA A 109 4.72 13.80 -3.60
N GLU A 110 4.76 14.59 -4.68
CA GLU A 110 3.64 14.73 -5.60
C GLU A 110 3.27 13.40 -6.26
N ALA A 111 4.27 12.62 -6.71
CA ALA A 111 4.05 11.30 -7.27
C ALA A 111 3.44 10.32 -6.25
N ALA A 112 3.86 10.37 -4.98
CA ALA A 112 3.31 9.54 -3.91
C ALA A 112 1.83 9.87 -3.63
N ILE A 113 1.46 11.15 -3.64
CA ILE A 113 0.07 11.60 -3.44
C ILE A 113 -0.80 11.24 -4.64
N ALA A 114 -0.26 11.34 -5.85
CA ALA A 114 -0.97 11.00 -7.08
C ALA A 114 -1.03 9.49 -7.35
N ASN A 115 -0.36 8.66 -6.53
CA ASN A 115 -0.31 7.23 -6.72
C ASN A 115 -1.72 6.64 -6.53
N PRO A 116 -2.24 5.87 -7.50
CA PRO A 116 -3.59 5.34 -7.46
C PRO A 116 -3.80 4.19 -6.45
N LEU A 117 -2.79 3.81 -5.67
CA LEU A 117 -2.84 2.72 -4.69
C LEU A 117 -3.47 3.11 -3.34
#